data_AF-A0A936B689-F1
#
_entry.id   AF-A0A936B689-F1
#
_cell.length_a   1.000
_cell.length_b   1.000
_cell.length_c   1.000
_cell.angle_alpha   90.00
_cell.angle_beta   90.00
_cell.angle_gamma   90.00
#
_symmetry.space_group_name_H-M   'P 1'
#
loop_
_entity.id
_entity.type
_entity.pdbx_description
1 polymer ?
#
loop_
_entity_poly.entity_id
_entity_poly.type
_entity_poly.pdbx_seq_one_letter_code
_entity_poly.pdbx_strand_id
1 'polypeptide(L)' 'MENFIEEILSQLVEEALEIKANASDEFQNGKLFGYYESISKIYNQADAFGVFDKLSKSLQEFKPESLLSELR' A
#
# COMPACT_ATOMS: atom_id res chain seq x y z
N MET A 1 -10.17 -4.55 -20.18
CA MET A 1 -10.65 -4.73 -18.81
C MET A 1 -9.52 -4.22 -17.96
N GLU A 2 -9.64 -3.00 -17.46
CA GLU A 2 -8.62 -2.44 -16.58
C GLU A 2 -8.44 -3.38 -15.37
N ASN A 3 -7.19 -3.54 -14.94
CA ASN A 3 -6.83 -4.49 -13.91
C ASN A 3 -7.31 -3.94 -12.55
N PHE A 4 -8.55 -4.26 -12.16
CA PHE A 4 -9.20 -3.72 -10.96
C PHE A 4 -8.31 -3.77 -9.69
N ILE A 5 -7.53 -4.84 -9.52
CA ILE A 5 -6.59 -4.97 -8.39
C ILE A 5 -5.50 -3.89 -8.46
N GLU A 6 -4.98 -3.62 -9.64
CA GLU A 6 -3.95 -2.60 -9.86
C GLU A 6 -4.49 -1.19 -9.61
N GLU A 7 -5.71 -0.88 -10.04
CA GLU A 7 -6.34 0.41 -9.75
C GLU A 7 -6.53 0.62 -8.25
N ILE A 8 -7.08 -0.37 -7.56
CA ILE A 8 -7.29 -0.31 -6.11
C ILE A 8 -5.96 -0.20 -5.36
N LEU A 9 -4.95 -1.00 -5.74
CA LEU A 9 -3.63 -0.90 -5.12
C LEU A 9 -2.96 0.45 -5.35
N SER A 10 -3.07 1.00 -6.57
CA SER A 10 -2.51 2.31 -6.89
C SER A 10 -3.14 3.40 -6.04
N GLN A 11 -4.47 3.39 -5.92
CA GLN A 11 -5.20 4.35 -5.09
C GLN A 11 -4.81 4.21 -3.61
N LEU A 12 -4.75 2.99 -3.08
CA LEU A 12 -4.36 2.76 -1.68
C LEU A 12 -2.93 3.24 -1.39
N VAL A 13 -1.99 3.01 -2.31
CA VAL A 13 -0.61 3.47 -2.17
C VAL A 13 -0.52 4.99 -2.23
N GLU A 14 -1.23 5.63 -3.17
CA GLU A 14 -1.26 7.09 -3.31
C GLU A 14 -1.81 7.77 -2.04
N GLU A 15 -2.96 7.32 -1.57
CA GLU A 15 -3.59 7.84 -0.34
C GLU A 15 -2.69 7.63 0.89
N ALA A 16 -2.05 6.46 1.00
CA ALA A 16 -1.14 6.17 2.11
C ALA A 16 0.10 7.08 2.09
N LEU A 17 0.65 7.37 0.91
CA LEU A 17 1.78 8.28 0.77
C LEU A 17 1.40 9.73 1.08
N GLU A 18 0.20 10.17 0.67
CA GLU A 18 -0.32 11.49 1.03
C GLU A 18 -0.51 11.63 2.55
N ILE A 19 -1.08 10.61 3.20
CA ILE A 19 -1.21 10.60 4.66
C ILE A 19 0.17 10.63 5.30
N LYS A 20 1.13 9.83 4.81
CA LYS A 20 2.49 9.78 5.37
C LYS A 20 3.18 11.13 5.31
N ALA A 21 3.05 11.85 4.19
CA ALA A 21 3.64 13.18 4.01
C ALA A 21 3.06 14.22 4.99
N ASN A 22 1.83 14.00 5.48
CA ASN A 22 1.10 14.92 6.36
C ASN A 22 0.89 14.38 7.79
N ALA A 23 1.48 13.23 8.12
CA ALA A 23 1.29 12.57 9.40
C ALA A 23 1.91 13.40 10.52
N SER A 24 1.06 13.93 11.39
CA SER A 24 1.46 14.83 12.48
C SER A 24 0.88 14.43 13.84
N ASP A 25 0.01 13.42 13.88
CA ASP A 25 -0.67 12.95 15.08
C ASP A 25 -0.86 11.41 15.09
N GLU A 26 -1.21 10.86 16.26
CA GLU A 26 -1.44 9.43 16.45
C GLU A 26 -2.58 8.87 15.59
N PHE A 27 -3.57 9.70 15.23
CA PHE A 27 -4.67 9.27 14.37
C PHE A 27 -4.20 9.06 12.92
N GLN A 28 -3.35 9.94 12.39
CA GLN A 28 -2.70 9.73 11.09
C GLN A 28 -1.83 8.48 11.10
N ASN A 29 -1.09 8.23 12.19
CA ASN A 29 -0.29 7.02 12.35
C ASN A 29 -1.17 5.76 12.35
N GLY A 30 -2.33 5.81 13.04
CA GLY A 30 -3.32 4.74 13.01
C GLY A 30 -3.86 4.48 11.61
N LYS A 31 -4.13 5.53 10.82
CA LYS A 31 -4.53 5.37 9.41
C LYS A 31 -3.43 4.71 8.58
N LEU A 32 -2.17 5.15 8.70
CA LEU A 32 -1.04 4.53 8.01
C LEU A 32 -0.91 3.04 8.32
N PHE A 33 -1.12 2.66 9.58
CA PHE A 33 -1.15 1.27 9.98
C PHE A 33 -2.27 0.48 9.27
N GLY A 34 -3.45 1.08 9.11
CA GLY A 34 -4.56 0.50 8.35
C GLY A 34 -4.24 0.31 6.86
N TYR A 35 -3.60 1.29 6.22
CA TYR A 35 -3.14 1.16 4.83
C TYR A 35 -2.06 0.10 4.68
N TYR A 36 -1.05 0.10 5.57
CA TYR A 36 -0.02 -0.93 5.63
C TYR A 36 -0.61 -2.34 5.67
N GLU A 37 -1.54 -2.59 6.61
CA GLU A 37 -2.19 -3.89 6.77
C GLU A 37 -2.97 -4.30 5.52
N SER A 38 -3.70 -3.34 4.93
CA SER A 38 -4.57 -3.60 3.77
C SER A 38 -3.74 -3.90 2.52
N ILE A 39 -2.74 -3.07 2.22
CA ILE A 39 -1.86 -3.25 1.07
C ILE A 39 -1.06 -4.55 1.22
N SER A 40 -0.51 -4.82 2.40
CA SER A 40 0.27 -6.06 2.65
C SER A 40 -0.58 -7.31 2.42
N LYS A 41 -1.85 -7.30 2.85
CA LYS A 41 -2.77 -8.44 2.61
C LYS A 41 -3.08 -8.63 1.14
N ILE A 42 -3.28 -7.54 0.39
CA ILE A 42 -3.51 -7.63 -1.05
C ILE A 42 -2.26 -8.14 -1.76
N TYR A 43 -1.05 -7.69 -1.38
CA TYR A 43 0.20 -8.17 -1.96
C TYR A 43 0.40 -9.67 -1.70
N ASN A 44 0.17 -10.11 -0.45
CA ASN A 44 0.24 -11.53 -0.10
C ASN A 44 -0.75 -12.39 -0.89
N GLN A 45 -1.98 -11.89 -1.11
CA GLN A 45 -2.97 -12.58 -1.95
C GLN A 45 -2.56 -12.60 -3.43
N ALA A 46 -2.04 -11.49 -3.95
CA ALA A 46 -1.56 -11.40 -5.33
C ALA A 46 -0.39 -12.36 -5.60
N ASP A 47 0.54 -12.50 -4.64
CA ASP A 47 1.63 -13.47 -4.70
C ASP A 47 1.11 -14.91 -4.62
N ALA A 48 0.23 -15.19 -3.65
CA ALA A 48 -0.39 -16.52 -3.50
C ALA A 48 -1.19 -16.99 -4.73
N PHE A 49 -1.80 -16.06 -5.46
CA PHE A 49 -2.51 -16.35 -6.71
C PHE A 49 -1.62 -16.33 -7.96
N GLY A 50 -0.33 -16.02 -7.83
CA GLY A 50 0.60 -15.95 -8.96
C GLY A 50 0.25 -14.84 -9.95
N VAL A 51 -0.23 -13.70 -9.44
CA VAL A 51 -0.59 -12.52 -10.25
C VAL A 51 0.19 -11.27 -9.88
N PHE A 52 1.09 -11.34 -8.89
CA PHE A 52 1.92 -10.22 -8.46
C PHE A 52 2.80 -9.65 -9.59
N ASP A 53 3.35 -10.55 -10.41
CA ASP A 53 4.17 -10.21 -11.59
C ASP A 53 3.40 -9.48 -12.70
N LYS A 54 2.06 -9.49 -12.63
CA LYS A 54 1.17 -8.78 -13.56
C LYS A 54 0.85 -7.35 -13.14
N LEU A 55 1.21 -6.94 -11.93
CA LEU A 55 1.08 -5.55 -11.48
C LEU A 55 2.10 -4.66 -12.20
N SER A 56 1.87 -3.35 -12.26
CA SER A 56 2.90 -2.41 -12.71
C SER A 56 4.16 -2.48 -11.86
N LYS A 57 5.30 -2.14 -12.47
CA LYS A 57 6.61 -2.13 -11.78
C LYS A 57 6.61 -1.25 -10.52
N SER A 58 5.93 -0.11 -10.56
CA SER A 58 5.81 0.79 -9.41
C SER A 58 5.19 0.10 -8.20
N LEU A 59 4.15 -0.74 -8.41
CA LEU A 59 3.55 -1.54 -7.35
C LEU A 59 4.46 -2.70 -6.94
N GLN A 60 5.13 -3.37 -7.88
CA GLN A 60 6.06 -4.44 -7.53
C GLN A 60 7.23 -3.96 -6.66
N GLU A 61 7.70 -2.74 -6.87
CA GLU A 61 8.82 -2.13 -6.15
C GLU A 61 8.41 -1.46 -4.84
N PHE A 62 7.11 -1.17 -4.65
CA PHE A 62 6.60 -0.57 -3.45
C PHE A 62 6.70 -1.53 -2.27
N LYS A 63 7.20 -1.03 -1.13
CA LYS A 63 7.36 -1.80 0.11
C LYS A 63 6.38 -1.28 1.14
N PRO A 64 5.32 -2.02 1.50
CA PRO A 64 4.34 -1.57 2.49
C PRO A 64 4.97 -1.15 3.82
N GLU A 65 6.06 -1.80 4.24
CA GLU A 65 6.80 -1.48 5.47
C GLU A 65 7.34 -0.04 5.48
N SER A 66 7.56 0.55 4.30
CA SER A 66 7.97 1.95 4.18
C SER A 66 6.89 2.92 4.67
N LEU A 67 5.63 2.52 4.79
CA LEU A 67 4.58 3.36 5.40
C LEU A 67 4.78 3.53 6.91
N LEU A 68 5.45 2.56 7.54
CA LEU A 68 5.69 2.56 8.98
C LEU A 68 7.09 3.07 9.34
N SER A 69 7.99 3.21 8.37
CA SER A 69 9.31 3.78 8.61
C SER A 69 9.14 5.23 9.06
N GLU A 70 9.76 5.59 10.19
CA GLU A 70 9.74 6.93 10.80
C GLU A 70 8.49 7.24 11.66
N LEU A 71 7.58 6.29 11.84
CA LEU A 71 6.61 6.37 12.93
C LEU A 71 7.38 6.31 14.26
N ARG A 72 7.37 7.42 15.00
CA ARG A 72 7.96 7.53 16.34
C ARG A 72 6.94 7.19 17.41
#